data_AF-A0A3M0XZ83-F1
#
_entry.id   AF-A0A3M0XZ83-F1
#
_cell.length_a   1.000
_cell.length_b   1.000
_cell.length_c   1.000
_cell.angle_alpha   90.00
_cell.angle_beta   90.00
_cell.angle_gamma   90.00
#
_symmetry.space_group_name_H-M   'P 1'
#
loop_
_entity.id
_entity.type
_entity.pdbx_description
1 polymer ?
#
loop_
_entity_poly.entity_id
_entity_poly.type
_entity_poly.pdbx_seq_one_letter_code
_entity_poly.pdbx_strand_id
1 'polypeptide(L)'
;MMNKKFVGLLVLLVLAAYPCRAQQGQGGTESNLSLGFGARAFSVGRAFTALADDPTAVFWNPAGLEYVYQQSATFFHTSLFE
;
A
#
# COMPACT_ATOMS: atom_id res chain seq x y z
N MET A 1 -19.62 39.30 20.78
CA MET A 1 -18.22 39.17 21.28
C MET A 1 -17.87 37.68 21.28
N MET A 2 -16.90 37.23 20.48
CA MET A 2 -16.61 35.80 20.30
C MET A 2 -15.94 35.19 21.54
N ASN A 3 -16.33 33.97 21.93
CA ASN A 3 -15.87 33.32 23.17
C ASN A 3 -14.38 32.97 23.08
N LYS A 4 -13.57 33.38 24.07
CA LYS A 4 -12.11 33.13 24.10
C LYS A 4 -11.73 31.64 24.00
N LYS A 5 -12.59 30.74 24.51
CA LYS A 5 -12.39 29.28 24.37
C LYS A 5 -12.53 28.80 22.93
N PHE A 6 -13.45 29.41 22.19
CA PHE A 6 -13.70 29.09 20.77
C PHE A 6 -12.53 29.55 19.89
N VAL A 7 -11.96 30.72 20.19
CA VAL A 7 -10.74 31.21 19.54
C VAL A 7 -9.55 30.28 19.80
N GLY A 8 -9.39 29.81 21.04
CA GLY A 8 -8.34 28.84 21.39
C GLY A 8 -8.46 27.51 20.64
N LEU A 9 -9.68 26.97 20.52
CA LEU A 9 -9.95 25.74 19.76
C LEU A 9 -9.61 25.91 18.27
N LEU A 10 -9.97 27.04 17.66
CA LEU A 10 -9.66 27.32 16.26
C LEU A 10 -8.16 27.39 16.01
N VAL A 11 -7.40 28.06 16.89
CA VAL A 11 -5.94 28.14 16.78
C VAL A 11 -5.31 26.75 16.91
N LEU A 12 -5.79 25.93 17.85
CA LEU A 12 -5.31 24.55 18.03
C LEU A 12 -5.56 23.71 16.77
N LEU A 13 -6.75 23.81 16.17
CA LEU A 13 -7.10 23.10 14.94
C LEU A 13 -6.22 23.50 13.75
N VAL A 14 -5.91 24.80 13.62
CA VAL A 14 -5.03 25.32 12.57
C VAL A 14 -3.58 24.83 12.77
N LEU A 15 -3.09 24.82 14.01
CA LEU A 15 -1.76 24.32 14.33
C LEU A 15 -1.64 22.80 14.12
N ALA A 16 -2.69 22.04 14.45
CA ALA A 16 -2.74 20.59 14.25
C ALA A 16 -2.75 20.19 12.76
N ALA A 17 -3.23 21.06 11.88
CA ALA A 17 -3.22 20.83 10.43
C ALA A 17 -1.87 21.17 9.76
N TYR A 18 -0.96 21.89 10.44
CA TYR A 18 0.33 22.32 9.88
C TYR A 18 1.27 21.21 9.38
N PRO A 19 1.37 20.03 10.01
CA PRO A 19 2.20 18.94 9.48
C PRO A 19 1.56 18.20 8.31
N CYS A 20 0.33 18.52 7.90
CA CYS A 20 -0.32 17.88 6.76
C CYS A 20 0.31 18.37 5.45
N ARG A 21 1.33 17.65 4.98
CA ARG A 21 1.92 17.84 3.65
C ARG A 21 1.26 16.88 2.67
N ALA A 22 0.97 17.36 1.46
CA ALA A 22 0.57 16.48 0.38
C ALA A 22 1.75 15.57 -0.01
N GLN A 23 1.46 14.32 -0.33
CA GLN A 23 2.49 13.39 -0.80
C GLN A 23 3.03 13.88 -2.14
N GLN A 24 4.35 14.06 -2.24
CA GLN A 24 4.99 14.27 -3.55
C GLN A 24 4.98 12.95 -4.32
N GLY A 25 4.58 13.01 -5.59
CA GLY A 25 4.56 11.84 -6.47
C GLY A 25 5.98 11.30 -6.69
N GLN A 26 6.15 9.99 -6.54
CA GLN A 26 7.42 9.27 -6.77
C GLN A 26 7.48 8.65 -8.17
N GLY A 27 6.76 9.23 -9.14
CA GLY A 27 6.70 8.72 -10.50
C GLY A 27 8.08 8.67 -11.14
N GLY A 28 8.48 7.49 -11.63
CA GLY A 28 9.77 7.27 -12.31
C GLY A 28 10.97 7.00 -11.39
N THR A 29 10.83 7.14 -10.06
CA THR A 29 11.89 6.81 -9.08
C THR A 29 11.70 5.46 -8.40
N GLU A 30 10.47 4.95 -8.40
CA GLU A 30 10.10 3.64 -7.84
C GLU A 30 10.19 2.55 -8.93
N SER A 31 10.57 1.34 -8.54
CA SER A 31 10.49 0.19 -9.44
C SER A 31 9.02 -0.13 -9.74
N ASN A 32 8.68 -0.50 -10.97
CA ASN A 32 7.33 -0.99 -11.30
C ASN A 32 6.93 -2.23 -10.47
N LEU A 33 7.93 -2.97 -9.97
CA LEU A 33 7.74 -4.09 -9.06
C LEU A 33 7.41 -3.66 -7.63
N SER A 34 7.61 -2.40 -7.25
CA SER A 34 7.24 -1.92 -5.92
C SER A 34 5.74 -1.95 -5.70
N LEU A 35 4.92 -2.00 -6.76
CA LEU A 35 3.49 -2.27 -6.68
C LEU A 35 3.19 -3.72 -6.24
N GLY A 36 4.10 -4.64 -6.53
CA GLY A 36 3.92 -6.08 -6.39
C GLY A 36 3.14 -6.69 -7.55
N PHE A 37 2.80 -7.97 -7.39
CA PHE A 37 2.06 -8.72 -8.41
C PHE A 37 1.13 -9.78 -7.83
N GLY A 38 0.13 -10.16 -8.62
CA GLY A 38 -0.86 -11.18 -8.27
C GLY A 38 -2.23 -10.61 -7.94
N ALA A 39 -3.27 -11.11 -8.60
CA ALA A 39 -4.65 -10.67 -8.40
C ALA A 39 -5.12 -10.91 -6.95
N ARG A 40 -4.73 -12.05 -6.33
CA ARG A 40 -5.07 -12.39 -4.94
C ARG A 40 -4.38 -11.47 -3.93
N ALA A 41 -3.12 -11.11 -4.16
CA ALA A 41 -2.44 -10.15 -3.29
C ALA A 41 -3.06 -8.75 -3.39
N PHE A 42 -3.48 -8.34 -4.60
CA PHE A 42 -4.14 -7.05 -4.80
C PHE A 42 -5.56 -6.98 -4.21
N SER A 43 -6.32 -8.07 -4.20
CA SER A 43 -7.66 -8.08 -3.63
C SER A 43 -7.68 -7.83 -2.12
N VAL A 44 -6.58 -8.11 -1.42
CA VAL A 44 -6.40 -7.83 0.01
C VAL A 44 -5.60 -6.55 0.28
N GLY A 45 -5.52 -5.65 -0.71
CA GLY A 45 -4.81 -4.38 -0.57
C GLY A 45 -3.31 -4.55 -0.35
N ARG A 46 -2.72 -5.61 -0.94
CA ARG A 46 -1.27 -5.93 -0.86
C ARG A 46 -0.78 -6.41 0.51
N ALA A 47 -1.68 -6.66 1.46
CA ALA A 47 -1.35 -7.25 2.76
C ALA A 47 -1.26 -8.79 2.67
N PHE A 48 -0.31 -9.31 1.88
CA PHE A 48 -0.31 -10.74 1.48
C PHE A 48 0.83 -11.58 2.08
N THR A 49 1.79 -11.00 2.81
CA THR A 49 3.01 -11.69 3.30
C THR A 49 2.74 -12.99 4.07
N ALA A 50 1.72 -13.01 4.92
CA ALA A 50 1.36 -14.21 5.72
C ALA A 50 0.47 -15.21 4.97
N LEU A 51 -0.10 -14.81 3.81
CA LEU A 51 -1.03 -15.60 2.99
C LEU A 51 -0.37 -16.11 1.70
N ALA A 52 0.92 -15.87 1.52
CA ALA A 52 1.67 -16.15 0.30
C ALA A 52 1.88 -17.66 0.09
N ASP A 53 0.84 -18.37 -0.34
CA ASP A 53 0.77 -19.82 -0.52
C ASP A 53 0.66 -20.24 -2.00
N ASP A 54 0.99 -19.33 -2.93
CA ASP A 54 0.87 -19.51 -4.38
C ASP A 54 2.16 -19.09 -5.12
N PRO A 55 2.28 -19.25 -6.46
CA PRO A 55 3.50 -18.89 -7.19
C PRO A 55 3.97 -17.44 -7.02
N THR A 56 3.09 -16.52 -6.58
CA THR A 56 3.46 -15.12 -6.31
C THR A 56 4.25 -14.97 -5.01
N ALA A 57 4.33 -16.02 -4.18
CA ALA A 57 5.12 -16.07 -2.96
C ALA A 57 6.60 -15.74 -3.17
N VAL A 58 7.16 -16.00 -4.36
CA VAL A 58 8.52 -15.61 -4.75
C VAL A 58 8.78 -14.11 -4.50
N PHE A 59 7.74 -13.27 -4.59
CA PHE A 59 7.82 -11.84 -4.32
C PHE A 59 7.33 -11.46 -2.91
N TRP A 60 6.21 -12.03 -2.45
CA TRP A 60 5.60 -11.62 -1.18
C TRP A 60 6.25 -12.23 0.06
N ASN A 61 6.64 -13.52 0.00
CA ASN A 61 7.30 -14.26 1.06
C ASN A 61 7.80 -15.62 0.53
N PRO A 62 9.09 -15.76 0.17
CA PRO A 62 9.60 -17.01 -0.40
C PRO A 62 9.46 -18.25 0.50
N ALA A 63 9.35 -18.08 1.83
CA ALA A 63 9.11 -19.21 2.73
C ALA A 63 7.75 -19.87 2.48
N GLY A 64 6.77 -19.12 1.98
CA GLY A 64 5.45 -19.65 1.63
C GLY A 64 5.44 -20.57 0.40
N LEU A 65 6.54 -20.64 -0.36
CA LEU A 65 6.71 -21.65 -1.42
C LEU A 65 6.69 -23.08 -0.88
N GLU A 66 6.93 -23.29 0.42
CA GLU A 66 6.73 -24.59 1.09
C GLU A 66 5.30 -25.12 0.87
N TYR A 67 4.31 -24.23 0.74
CA TYR A 67 2.90 -24.58 0.54
C TYR A 67 2.53 -24.81 -0.94
N VAL A 68 3.47 -24.60 -1.88
CA VAL A 68 3.27 -24.82 -3.32
C VAL A 68 3.79 -26.20 -3.73
N TYR A 69 2.96 -27.22 -3.53
CA TYR A 69 3.36 -28.64 -3.65
C TYR A 69 3.62 -29.13 -5.09
N GLN A 70 3.22 -28.38 -6.11
CA GLN A 70 3.32 -28.79 -7.52
C GLN A 70 3.83 -27.64 -8.37
N GLN A 71 4.44 -27.96 -9.52
CA GLN A 71 4.83 -26.97 -10.51
C GLN A 71 3.63 -26.14 -10.92
N SER A 72 3.65 -24.87 -10.54
CA SER A 72 2.51 -23.95 -10.64
C SER A 72 2.96 -22.66 -11.29
N ALA A 73 2.11 -22.09 -12.15
CA ALA A 73 2.32 -20.81 -12.80
C ALA A 73 1.08 -19.94 -12.61
N THR A 74 1.27 -18.62 -12.52
CA THR A 74 0.20 -17.64 -12.41
C THR A 74 0.45 -16.50 -13.38
N PHE A 75 -0.62 -16.05 -14.03
CA PHE A 75 -0.62 -14.91 -14.93
C PHE A 75 -1.60 -13.88 -14.39
N PHE A 76 -1.22 -12.62 -14.41
CA PHE A 76 -2.08 -11.51 -14.01
C PHE A 76 -1.80 -10.30 -14.89
N HIS A 77 -2.75 -9.38 -14.95
CA HIS A 77 -2.61 -8.12 -15.66
C HIS A 77 -3.05 -6.98 -14.74
N THR A 78 -2.28 -5.89 -14.75
CA THR A 78 -2.63 -4.64 -14.08
C THR A 78 -2.10 -3.49 -14.93
N SER A 79 -2.92 -2.48 -15.16
CA SER A 79 -2.49 -1.23 -15.81
C SER A 79 -1.90 -0.31 -14.74
N LEU A 80 -0.63 0.06 -14.89
CA LEU A 80 0.03 1.02 -13.99
C LEU A 80 -0.22 2.48 -14.39
N PHE A 81 -0.62 2.70 -15.65
CA PHE A 81 -0.90 4.01 -16.22
C PHE A 81 -2.22 3.90 -16.99
N GLU A 82 -2.97 5.00 -17.03
CA GLU A 82 -4.23 5.16 -17.77
C GLU A 82 -3.97 5.88 -19.10
#